data_AF-A0A562WA31-F1
#
_entry.id   AF-A0A562WA31-F1
#
_cell.length_a   1.000
_cell.length_b   1.000
_cell.length_c   1.000
_cell.angle_alpha   90.00
_cell.angle_beta   90.00
_cell.angle_gamma   90.00
#
_symmetry.space_group_name_H-M   'P 1'
#
loop_
_entity.id
_entity.type
_entity.pdbx_description
1 polymer ?
#
loop_
_entity_poly.entity_id
_entity_poly.type
_entity_poly.pdbx_seq_one_letter_code
_entity_poly.pdbx_strand_id
1 'polypeptide(L)'
;MEEDHQGDLGQWQLVSLVTCLRQTLLEIASMGSATDKKTKSRRLGGPSPLDIIDELTARGLDGESLVRYGIAPEMILHALVDLLVAELLSAGAADTPSASNGWRRVFKIDDPRVQARVPRLLRDQKDVQNAVQGLVENGDGVLGPTLAAAALWACNAGLESLLTFSPPTEEQLAEANLSPSLDLDLMRDYKWAVDRFSSTYYFEWAIGSLHSEWRWQHGIGIPPCPAHLMQHPPVQLDLLNHQIAQRAVLSNSSEIIPSLSQQVGRHALSLLRDGKHEHAATLFEFVCHQEPDNPEPHNNLGFCLLPSAPRLALTHLGIARRLGYEPLAINVYNVMCCHVALGQNQEAVKEADRYLSSGTQKPLTSATLWTVSPSGDFSLWETDDVHEAVSDLAAHAAAVVPRPRMIGGDPRGHIVDDAPRST
;
A
#
# COMPACT_ATOMS: atom_id res chain seq x y z
N MET A 1 25.20 22.99 -18.64
CA MET A 1 25.93 21.91 -17.96
C MET A 1 24.93 21.30 -17.02
N GLU A 2 24.09 20.40 -17.54
CA GLU A 2 23.18 19.59 -16.73
C GLU A 2 24.00 18.38 -16.28
N GLU A 3 24.11 18.19 -14.96
CA GLU A 3 24.76 17.03 -14.37
C GLU A 3 23.85 15.81 -14.53
N ASP A 4 24.38 14.83 -15.24
CA ASP A 4 23.82 13.52 -15.50
C ASP A 4 23.91 12.68 -14.22
N HIS A 5 22.82 12.65 -13.43
CA HIS A 5 22.69 11.76 -12.28
C HIS A 5 22.07 10.40 -12.66
N GLN A 6 22.48 9.82 -13.79
CA GLN A 6 22.40 8.36 -13.96
C GLN A 6 23.48 7.73 -13.10
N GLY A 7 23.17 7.53 -11.81
CA GLY A 7 24.04 6.77 -10.91
C GLY A 7 24.30 5.38 -11.47
N ASP A 8 25.55 4.93 -11.39
CA ASP A 8 26.00 3.61 -11.85
C ASP A 8 25.13 2.50 -11.24
N LEU A 9 24.31 1.83 -12.06
CA LEU A 9 23.44 0.73 -11.64
C LEU A 9 24.23 -0.40 -10.98
N GLY A 10 25.51 -0.54 -11.32
CA GLY A 10 26.44 -1.47 -10.68
C GLY A 10 26.57 -1.28 -9.17
N GLN A 11 26.24 -0.10 -8.64
CA GLN A 11 26.30 0.21 -7.20
C GLN A 11 24.99 -0.05 -6.45
N TRP A 12 23.88 -0.25 -7.18
CA TRP A 12 22.58 -0.46 -6.55
C TRP A 12 22.52 -1.82 -5.87
N GLN A 13 21.81 -1.93 -4.74
CA GLN A 13 21.55 -3.23 -4.12
C GLN A 13 20.51 -4.01 -4.93
N LEU A 14 20.52 -5.34 -4.84
CA LEU A 14 19.56 -6.19 -5.55
C LEU A 14 18.12 -5.82 -5.20
N VAL A 15 17.86 -5.51 -3.93
CA VAL A 15 16.56 -5.03 -3.44
C VAL A 15 16.12 -3.75 -4.17
N SER A 16 17.03 -2.78 -4.31
CA SER A 16 16.75 -1.52 -4.99
C SER A 16 16.42 -1.73 -6.46
N LEU A 17 17.14 -2.61 -7.16
CA LEU A 17 16.89 -2.94 -8.56
C LEU A 17 15.52 -3.60 -8.76
N VAL A 18 15.21 -4.65 -7.98
CA VAL A 18 13.92 -5.36 -8.10
C VAL A 18 12.75 -4.47 -7.69
N THR A 19 12.91 -3.66 -6.63
CA THR A 19 11.89 -2.70 -6.17
C THR A 19 11.62 -1.64 -7.22
N CYS A 20 12.67 -1.02 -7.78
CA CYS A 20 12.54 -0.02 -8.83
C CYS A 20 11.89 -0.61 -10.09
N LEU A 21 12.35 -1.77 -10.56
CA LEU A 21 11.78 -2.44 -11.72
C LEU A 21 10.29 -2.74 -11.52
N ARG A 22 9.93 -3.34 -10.38
CA ARG A 22 8.53 -3.65 -10.05
C ARG A 22 7.67 -2.38 -10.02
N GLN A 23 8.13 -1.33 -9.34
CA GLN A 23 7.38 -0.08 -9.24
C GLN A 23 7.17 0.55 -10.62
N THR A 24 8.23 0.66 -11.43
CA THR A 24 8.13 1.22 -12.79
C THR A 24 7.15 0.43 -13.66
N LEU A 25 7.18 -0.91 -13.59
CA LEU A 25 6.26 -1.75 -14.37
C LEU A 25 4.81 -1.65 -13.89
N LEU A 26 4.57 -1.59 -12.57
CA LEU A 26 3.22 -1.36 -12.04
C LEU A 26 2.67 0.02 -12.41
N GLU A 27 3.52 1.04 -12.40
CA GLU A 27 3.15 2.39 -12.86
C GLU A 27 2.83 2.40 -14.36
N ILE A 28 3.58 1.68 -15.19
CA ILE A 28 3.26 1.48 -16.62
C ILE A 28 1.89 0.81 -16.78
N ALA A 29 1.58 -0.19 -15.95
CA ALA A 29 0.29 -0.88 -15.97
C ALA A 29 -0.87 0.03 -15.56
N SER A 30 -0.66 0.92 -14.58
CA SER A 30 -1.69 1.86 -14.10
C SER A 30 -1.90 3.07 -15.03
N MET A 31 -0.85 3.55 -15.70
CA MET A 31 -0.90 4.71 -16.62
C MET A 31 -1.49 4.42 -18.01
N GLY A 32 -2.35 3.39 -18.14
CA GLY A 32 -3.23 3.20 -19.31
C GLY A 32 -4.24 4.34 -19.52
N SER A 33 -4.32 5.27 -18.57
CA SER A 33 -5.09 6.52 -18.63
C SER A 33 -4.28 7.65 -19.30
N ALA A 34 -4.89 8.30 -20.30
CA ALA A 34 -4.38 9.35 -21.17
C ALA A 34 -3.32 10.30 -20.57
N THR A 35 -2.12 10.35 -21.16
CA THR A 35 -1.63 11.48 -21.99
C THR A 35 -0.20 11.25 -22.48
N ASP A 36 -0.02 11.50 -23.79
CA ASP A 36 1.21 11.83 -24.53
C ASP A 36 2.50 10.98 -24.38
N LYS A 37 2.89 10.31 -25.47
CA LYS A 37 4.13 9.52 -25.61
C LYS A 37 5.40 10.34 -25.37
N LYS A 38 5.36 11.67 -25.52
CA LYS A 38 6.49 12.57 -25.21
C LYS A 38 6.70 12.82 -23.71
N THR A 39 5.69 12.55 -22.87
CA THR A 39 5.76 12.72 -21.41
C THR A 39 6.25 11.42 -20.72
N LYS A 40 6.06 10.26 -21.37
CA LYS A 40 6.35 8.92 -20.83
C LYS A 40 7.83 8.63 -20.56
N SER A 41 8.75 9.26 -21.30
CA SER A 41 10.20 9.09 -21.10
C SER A 41 10.83 10.19 -20.24
N ARG A 42 10.08 11.26 -19.91
CA ARG A 42 10.63 12.51 -19.35
C ARG A 42 10.28 12.76 -17.88
N ARG A 43 9.33 12.02 -17.29
CA ARG A 43 8.89 12.22 -15.90
C ARG A 43 9.47 11.25 -14.88
N LEU A 44 9.99 10.09 -15.30
CA LEU A 44 10.46 9.07 -14.36
C LEU A 44 11.88 9.29 -13.83
N GLY A 45 12.73 10.06 -14.53
CA GLY A 45 14.07 10.45 -14.06
C GLY A 45 15.04 9.31 -13.69
N GLY A 46 14.59 8.05 -13.74
CA GLY A 46 15.29 6.87 -13.31
C GLY A 46 15.76 5.99 -14.48
N PRO A 47 16.48 4.89 -14.16
CA PRO A 47 17.03 3.97 -15.14
C PRO A 47 15.94 3.30 -15.99
N SER A 48 16.27 2.95 -17.24
CA SER A 48 15.35 2.21 -18.11
C SER A 48 15.06 0.83 -17.51
N PRO A 49 13.82 0.30 -17.61
CA PRO A 49 13.52 -1.07 -17.20
C PRO A 49 14.44 -2.11 -17.86
N LEU A 50 14.85 -1.87 -19.11
CA LEU A 50 15.80 -2.74 -19.82
C LEU A 50 17.18 -2.73 -19.15
N ASP A 51 17.69 -1.55 -18.78
CA ASP A 51 19.00 -1.43 -18.11
C ASP A 51 18.98 -2.17 -16.75
N ILE A 52 17.86 -2.09 -16.02
CA ILE A 52 17.68 -2.83 -14.77
C ILE A 52 17.63 -4.35 -15.02
N ILE A 53 16.91 -4.80 -16.04
CA ILE A 53 16.82 -6.24 -16.40
C ILE A 53 18.18 -6.80 -16.78
N ASP A 54 18.95 -6.06 -17.58
CA ASP A 54 20.29 -6.46 -18.00
C ASP A 54 21.23 -6.54 -16.78
N GLU A 55 21.14 -5.56 -15.86
CA GLU A 55 21.94 -5.56 -14.63
C GLU A 55 21.57 -6.70 -13.67
N LEU A 56 20.27 -7.01 -13.51
CA LEU A 56 19.81 -8.17 -12.72
C LEU A 56 20.36 -9.48 -13.30
N THR A 57 20.28 -9.61 -14.63
CA THR A 57 20.75 -10.79 -15.37
C THR A 57 22.26 -10.94 -15.25
N ALA A 58 23.01 -9.84 -15.35
CA ALA A 58 24.46 -9.82 -15.17
C ALA A 58 24.89 -10.30 -13.76
N ARG A 59 24.03 -10.09 -12.75
CA ARG A 59 24.24 -10.56 -11.37
C ARG A 59 23.78 -11.99 -11.13
N GLY A 60 23.14 -12.62 -12.11
CA GLY A 60 22.69 -14.02 -12.05
C GLY A 60 21.24 -14.21 -11.60
N LEU A 61 20.44 -13.14 -11.50
CA LEU A 61 18.98 -13.24 -11.42
C LEU A 61 18.41 -12.96 -12.81
N ASP A 62 17.84 -13.96 -13.46
CA ASP A 62 17.24 -13.81 -14.79
C ASP A 62 16.13 -12.74 -14.77
N GLY A 63 16.45 -11.56 -15.29
CA GLY A 63 15.58 -10.39 -15.24
C GLY A 63 14.38 -10.52 -16.15
N GLU A 64 14.50 -11.21 -17.29
CA GLU A 64 13.36 -11.45 -18.19
C GLU A 64 12.34 -12.38 -17.52
N SER A 65 12.82 -13.49 -16.95
CA SER A 65 11.96 -14.43 -16.22
C SER A 65 11.35 -13.79 -14.97
N LEU A 66 12.09 -12.91 -14.27
CA LEU A 66 11.56 -12.14 -13.15
C LEU A 66 10.39 -11.24 -13.56
N VAL A 67 10.52 -10.52 -14.68
CA VAL A 67 9.43 -9.70 -15.23
C VAL A 67 8.25 -10.58 -15.63
N ARG A 68 8.51 -11.64 -16.39
CA ARG A 68 7.50 -12.51 -16.99
C ARG A 68 6.70 -13.31 -15.97
N TYR A 69 7.38 -13.97 -15.05
CA TYR A 69 6.77 -14.93 -14.14
C TYR A 69 6.52 -14.34 -12.74
N GLY A 70 7.32 -13.35 -12.34
CA GLY A 70 7.18 -12.67 -11.05
C GLY A 70 6.27 -11.44 -11.09
N ILE A 71 6.53 -10.50 -12.01
CA ILE A 71 5.90 -9.16 -11.99
C ILE A 71 4.65 -9.07 -12.89
N ALA A 72 4.67 -9.66 -14.08
CA ALA A 72 3.58 -9.54 -15.05
C ALA A 72 2.21 -10.01 -14.54
N PRO A 73 2.09 -11.08 -13.73
CA PRO A 73 0.81 -11.43 -13.09
C PRO A 73 0.25 -10.30 -12.22
N GLU A 74 1.12 -9.58 -11.48
CA GLU A 74 0.71 -8.42 -10.69
C GLU A 74 0.25 -7.27 -11.58
N MET A 75 0.96 -7.00 -12.69
CA MET A 75 0.58 -5.96 -13.65
C MET A 75 -0.81 -6.23 -14.24
N ILE A 76 -1.10 -7.47 -14.64
CA ILE A 76 -2.40 -7.89 -15.19
C ILE A 76 -3.51 -7.68 -14.16
N LEU A 77 -3.28 -8.13 -12.92
CA LEU A 77 -4.26 -7.97 -11.85
C LEU A 77 -4.50 -6.48 -11.54
N HIS A 78 -3.43 -5.69 -11.49
CA HIS A 78 -3.51 -4.25 -11.25
C HIS A 78 -4.32 -3.54 -12.34
N ALA A 79 -4.08 -3.88 -13.61
CA ALA A 79 -4.83 -3.34 -14.73
C ALA A 79 -6.33 -3.72 -14.69
N LEU A 80 -6.65 -4.94 -14.28
CA LEU A 80 -8.04 -5.35 -14.09
C LEU A 80 -8.71 -4.53 -12.97
N VAL A 81 -8.06 -4.40 -11.82
CA VAL A 81 -8.59 -3.62 -10.69
C VAL A 81 -8.81 -2.17 -11.10
N ASP A 82 -7.84 -1.54 -11.76
CA ASP A 82 -7.95 -0.17 -12.26
C ASP A 82 -9.13 0.00 -13.22
N LEU A 83 -9.36 -0.96 -14.13
CA LEU A 83 -10.50 -0.94 -15.04
C LEU A 83 -11.84 -1.11 -14.31
N LEU A 84 -11.92 -2.02 -13.33
CA LEU A 84 -13.15 -2.24 -12.55
C LEU A 84 -13.49 -1.02 -11.67
N VAL A 85 -12.47 -0.37 -11.08
CA VAL A 85 -12.63 0.86 -10.31
C VAL A 85 -13.04 2.01 -11.23
N ALA A 86 -12.40 2.14 -12.39
CA ALA A 86 -12.78 3.13 -13.39
C ALA A 86 -14.24 2.94 -13.82
N GLU A 87 -14.72 1.71 -14.01
CA GLU A 87 -16.14 1.45 -14.33
C GLU A 87 -17.10 1.89 -13.23
N LEU A 88 -16.75 1.62 -11.97
CA LEU A 88 -17.57 2.01 -10.84
C LEU A 88 -17.68 3.55 -10.74
N LEU A 89 -16.55 4.24 -10.93
CA LEU A 89 -16.48 5.71 -10.87
C LEU A 89 -17.06 6.38 -12.12
N SER A 90 -16.99 5.73 -13.30
CA SER A 90 -17.46 6.28 -14.59
C SER A 90 -18.94 6.01 -14.87
N ALA A 91 -19.73 5.60 -13.88
CA ALA A 91 -21.19 5.43 -13.97
C ALA A 91 -21.99 6.74 -14.28
N GLY A 92 -21.37 7.70 -14.97
CA GLY A 92 -21.95 8.95 -15.48
C GLY A 92 -21.09 9.75 -16.48
N ALA A 93 -19.90 9.29 -16.95
CA ALA A 93 -19.06 10.07 -17.87
C ALA A 93 -18.50 9.23 -19.03
N ALA A 94 -18.73 9.71 -20.26
CA ALA A 94 -18.64 8.93 -21.50
C ALA A 94 -17.26 8.88 -22.18
N ASP A 95 -16.19 9.37 -21.56
CA ASP A 95 -14.89 9.48 -22.21
C ASP A 95 -13.78 8.83 -21.38
N THR A 96 -13.56 7.52 -21.58
CA THR A 96 -12.34 6.84 -21.13
C THR A 96 -11.31 6.69 -22.28
N PRO A 97 -10.01 6.85 -22.01
CA PRO A 97 -8.95 6.87 -23.03
C PRO A 97 -8.78 5.60 -23.90
N SER A 98 -8.15 5.74 -25.07
CA SER A 98 -7.98 4.68 -26.07
C SER A 98 -7.08 3.49 -25.66
N ALA A 99 -6.11 3.66 -24.75
CA ALA A 99 -5.26 2.56 -24.26
C ALA A 99 -5.98 1.66 -23.25
N SER A 100 -6.88 2.22 -22.41
CA SER A 100 -7.79 1.44 -21.58
C SER A 100 -8.73 0.55 -22.42
N ASN A 101 -9.03 0.91 -23.67
CA ASN A 101 -9.93 0.13 -24.53
C ASN A 101 -9.35 -1.23 -24.97
N GLY A 102 -8.03 -1.44 -24.91
CA GLY A 102 -7.43 -2.74 -25.24
C GLY A 102 -7.59 -3.75 -24.11
N TRP A 103 -7.10 -3.44 -22.92
CA TRP A 103 -7.26 -4.31 -21.74
C TRP A 103 -8.72 -4.48 -21.32
N ARG A 104 -9.56 -3.46 -21.53
CA ARG A 104 -11.01 -3.56 -21.36
C ARG A 104 -11.64 -4.64 -22.24
N ARG A 105 -11.18 -4.78 -23.49
CA ARG A 105 -11.60 -5.86 -24.40
C ARG A 105 -11.08 -7.21 -23.96
N VAL A 106 -9.81 -7.30 -23.56
CA VAL A 106 -9.18 -8.54 -23.06
C VAL A 106 -9.97 -9.11 -21.89
N PHE A 107 -10.29 -8.29 -20.89
CA PHE A 107 -11.06 -8.71 -19.72
C PHE A 107 -12.57 -8.75 -19.96
N LYS A 108 -13.03 -8.35 -21.15
CA LYS A 108 -14.45 -8.31 -21.53
C LYS A 108 -15.27 -7.52 -20.51
N ILE A 109 -14.76 -6.37 -20.08
CA ILE A 109 -15.41 -5.51 -19.08
C ILE A 109 -16.79 -5.04 -19.56
N ASP A 110 -16.96 -4.87 -20.88
CA ASP A 110 -18.25 -4.52 -21.50
C ASP A 110 -19.23 -5.69 -21.62
N ASP A 111 -18.85 -6.92 -21.25
CA ASP A 111 -19.77 -8.06 -21.24
C ASP A 111 -20.87 -7.80 -20.19
N PRO A 112 -22.16 -7.87 -20.55
CA PRO A 112 -23.26 -7.61 -19.61
C PRO A 112 -23.22 -8.48 -18.35
N ARG A 113 -22.63 -9.68 -18.41
CA ARG A 113 -22.43 -10.56 -17.26
C ARG A 113 -21.36 -10.04 -16.30
N VAL A 114 -20.33 -9.37 -16.83
CA VAL A 114 -19.29 -8.70 -16.04
C VAL A 114 -19.84 -7.41 -15.47
N GLN A 115 -20.49 -6.57 -16.28
CA GLN A 115 -21.10 -5.32 -15.82
C GLN A 115 -22.18 -5.52 -14.75
N ALA A 116 -23.03 -6.55 -14.88
CA ALA A 116 -24.02 -6.88 -13.86
C ALA A 116 -23.40 -7.37 -12.54
N ARG A 117 -22.16 -7.86 -12.61
CA ARG A 117 -21.40 -8.33 -11.45
C ARG A 117 -20.54 -7.23 -10.84
N VAL A 118 -19.99 -6.26 -11.59
CA VAL A 118 -19.10 -5.20 -11.08
C VAL A 118 -19.63 -4.51 -9.80
N PRO A 119 -20.91 -4.06 -9.72
CA PRO A 119 -21.44 -3.48 -8.49
C PRO A 119 -21.58 -4.47 -7.32
N ARG A 120 -21.66 -5.78 -7.59
CA ARG A 120 -21.77 -6.86 -6.59
C ARG A 120 -20.40 -7.37 -6.13
N LEU A 121 -19.46 -7.49 -7.08
CA LEU A 121 -18.03 -7.79 -6.91
C LEU A 121 -17.30 -6.75 -6.07
N LEU A 122 -17.93 -5.63 -5.77
CA LEU A 122 -17.40 -4.59 -4.91
C LEU A 122 -18.28 -4.46 -3.65
N ARG A 123 -19.59 -4.74 -3.68
CA ARG A 123 -20.48 -4.52 -2.51
C ARG A 123 -20.35 -5.46 -1.30
N ASP A 124 -19.75 -6.63 -1.44
CA ASP A 124 -19.64 -7.62 -0.36
C ASP A 124 -18.27 -8.27 -0.42
N GLN A 125 -17.45 -8.13 0.62
CA GLN A 125 -16.07 -8.64 0.64
C GLN A 125 -15.99 -10.15 0.47
N LYS A 126 -16.97 -10.89 1.01
CA LYS A 126 -17.03 -12.35 0.78
C LYS A 126 -17.29 -12.65 -0.67
N ASP A 127 -17.97 -11.80 -1.44
CA ASP A 127 -18.17 -11.98 -2.88
C ASP A 127 -17.08 -11.31 -3.73
N VAL A 128 -16.37 -10.26 -3.31
CA VAL A 128 -15.16 -9.78 -4.03
C VAL A 128 -14.10 -10.86 -3.98
N GLN A 129 -13.91 -11.44 -2.79
CA GLN A 129 -12.98 -12.53 -2.56
C GLN A 129 -13.53 -13.84 -3.14
N ASN A 130 -14.76 -14.30 -2.84
CA ASN A 130 -15.35 -15.49 -3.48
C ASN A 130 -15.67 -15.29 -4.96
N ALA A 131 -15.55 -14.10 -5.54
CA ALA A 131 -15.63 -13.92 -6.97
C ALA A 131 -14.28 -13.61 -7.59
N VAL A 132 -13.25 -13.06 -6.94
CA VAL A 132 -11.89 -13.16 -7.48
C VAL A 132 -11.43 -14.61 -7.34
N GLN A 133 -11.61 -15.20 -6.17
CA GLN A 133 -11.47 -16.63 -5.87
C GLN A 133 -12.48 -17.45 -6.68
N GLY A 134 -13.76 -17.08 -6.84
CA GLY A 134 -14.69 -17.84 -7.69
C GLY A 134 -14.55 -17.57 -9.19
N LEU A 135 -13.93 -16.47 -9.60
CA LEU A 135 -13.44 -16.27 -10.96
C LEU A 135 -12.24 -17.17 -11.22
N VAL A 136 -11.38 -17.37 -10.23
CA VAL A 136 -10.18 -18.22 -10.33
C VAL A 136 -10.47 -19.72 -10.06
N GLU A 137 -11.44 -20.07 -9.22
CA GLU A 137 -11.71 -21.42 -8.70
C GLU A 137 -13.02 -22.05 -9.22
N ASN A 138 -14.07 -21.27 -9.55
CA ASN A 138 -15.34 -21.86 -10.01
C ASN A 138 -15.44 -22.03 -11.53
N GLY A 139 -14.53 -21.50 -12.35
CA GLY A 139 -14.54 -21.68 -13.83
C GLY A 139 -15.78 -21.13 -14.57
N ASP A 140 -16.86 -20.80 -13.85
CA ASP A 140 -18.15 -20.35 -14.35
C ASP A 140 -18.24 -18.82 -14.28
N GLY A 141 -17.45 -18.16 -15.13
CA GLY A 141 -17.44 -16.72 -15.27
C GLY A 141 -16.60 -16.26 -16.45
N VAL A 142 -16.89 -15.07 -16.98
CA VAL A 142 -16.18 -14.52 -18.16
C VAL A 142 -14.76 -14.05 -17.79
N LEU A 143 -14.55 -13.54 -16.57
CA LEU A 143 -13.31 -12.89 -16.14
C LEU A 143 -12.19 -13.87 -15.73
N GLY A 144 -12.53 -15.06 -15.25
CA GLY A 144 -11.58 -16.08 -14.79
C GLY A 144 -10.75 -16.66 -15.92
N PRO A 145 -11.39 -17.20 -16.97
CA PRO A 145 -10.73 -17.63 -18.19
C PRO A 145 -9.97 -16.51 -18.89
N THR A 146 -10.44 -15.25 -18.84
CA THR A 146 -9.69 -14.13 -19.46
C THR A 146 -8.47 -13.73 -18.65
N LEU A 147 -8.54 -13.75 -17.31
CA LEU A 147 -7.37 -13.58 -16.45
C LEU A 147 -6.34 -14.70 -16.64
N ALA A 148 -6.80 -15.96 -16.66
CA ALA A 148 -5.93 -17.10 -16.91
C ALA A 148 -5.29 -17.03 -18.30
N ALA A 149 -6.05 -16.67 -19.33
CA ALA A 149 -5.53 -16.47 -20.69
C ALA A 149 -4.55 -15.31 -20.78
N ALA A 150 -4.78 -14.20 -20.05
CA ALA A 150 -3.85 -13.08 -19.99
C ALA A 150 -2.55 -13.47 -19.26
N ALA A 151 -2.62 -14.25 -18.18
CA ALA A 151 -1.45 -14.76 -17.48
C ALA A 151 -0.65 -15.75 -18.34
N LEU A 152 -1.34 -16.67 -19.04
CA LEU A 152 -0.75 -17.56 -20.04
C LEU A 152 -0.10 -16.80 -21.19
N TRP A 153 -0.75 -15.73 -21.66
CA TRP A 153 -0.17 -14.86 -22.67
C TRP A 153 1.11 -14.21 -22.14
N ALA A 154 1.11 -13.65 -20.93
CA ALA A 154 2.30 -13.02 -20.36
C ALA A 154 3.48 -14.01 -20.27
N CYS A 155 3.21 -15.27 -19.96
CA CYS A 155 4.23 -16.34 -19.96
C CYS A 155 4.87 -16.60 -21.33
N ASN A 156 4.23 -16.19 -22.44
CA ASN A 156 4.72 -16.41 -23.80
C ASN A 156 4.98 -15.11 -24.59
N ALA A 157 4.58 -13.95 -24.06
CA ALA A 157 4.69 -12.65 -24.73
C ALA A 157 6.15 -12.21 -24.93
N GLY A 158 6.46 -11.43 -25.96
CA GLY A 158 7.79 -10.81 -26.05
C GLY A 158 8.05 -9.86 -24.89
N LEU A 159 9.30 -9.75 -24.41
CA LEU A 159 9.66 -8.84 -23.31
C LEU A 159 9.22 -7.40 -23.61
N GLU A 160 9.38 -6.91 -24.85
CA GLU A 160 8.91 -5.59 -25.26
C GLU A 160 7.40 -5.39 -25.06
N SER A 161 6.59 -6.42 -25.30
CA SER A 161 5.13 -6.36 -25.07
C SER A 161 4.79 -6.23 -23.59
N LEU A 162 5.58 -6.87 -22.71
CA LEU A 162 5.44 -6.75 -21.25
C LEU A 162 5.90 -5.37 -20.76
N LEU A 163 7.05 -4.88 -21.24
CA LEU A 163 7.59 -3.57 -20.86
C LEU A 163 6.73 -2.40 -21.33
N THR A 164 6.08 -2.53 -22.48
CA THR A 164 5.11 -1.55 -22.97
C THR A 164 3.70 -1.78 -22.42
N PHE A 165 3.50 -2.90 -21.71
CA PHE A 165 2.23 -3.41 -21.22
C PHE A 165 1.11 -3.36 -22.27
N SER A 166 1.46 -3.78 -23.49
CA SER A 166 0.55 -3.76 -24.63
C SER A 166 -0.47 -4.90 -24.50
N PRO A 167 -1.79 -4.62 -24.62
CA PRO A 167 -2.81 -5.64 -24.49
C PRO A 167 -2.70 -6.67 -25.63
N PRO A 168 -2.85 -7.98 -25.35
CA PRO A 168 -2.82 -9.01 -26.39
C PRO A 168 -3.98 -8.89 -27.36
N THR A 169 -3.77 -9.35 -28.59
CA THR A 169 -4.85 -9.57 -29.56
C THR A 169 -5.68 -10.80 -29.18
N GLU A 170 -6.89 -10.92 -29.73
CA GLU A 170 -7.74 -12.10 -29.51
C GLU A 170 -7.07 -13.39 -30.02
N GLU A 171 -6.32 -13.30 -31.12
CA GLU A 171 -5.53 -14.41 -31.67
C GLU A 171 -4.43 -14.83 -30.68
N GLN A 172 -3.68 -13.89 -30.12
CA GLN A 172 -2.64 -14.17 -29.12
C GLN A 172 -3.20 -14.81 -27.85
N LEU A 173 -4.39 -14.38 -27.40
CA LEU A 173 -5.08 -15.02 -26.27
C LEU A 173 -5.55 -16.43 -26.61
N ALA A 174 -6.02 -16.67 -27.84
CA ALA A 174 -6.42 -17.99 -28.29
C ALA A 174 -5.21 -18.94 -28.39
N GLU A 175 -4.08 -18.47 -28.93
CA GLU A 175 -2.82 -19.21 -28.99
C GLU A 175 -2.26 -19.52 -27.60
N ALA A 176 -2.32 -18.58 -26.66
CA ALA A 176 -1.89 -18.79 -25.28
C ALA A 176 -2.70 -19.90 -24.58
N ASN A 177 -3.99 -20.02 -24.87
CA ASN A 177 -4.84 -21.11 -24.34
C ASN A 177 -4.53 -22.48 -24.96
N LEU A 178 -3.87 -22.52 -26.11
CA LEU A 178 -3.44 -23.76 -26.78
C LEU A 178 -2.03 -24.21 -26.35
N SER A 179 -1.30 -23.34 -25.63
CA SER A 179 0.06 -23.59 -25.17
C SER A 179 0.08 -24.55 -23.96
N PRO A 180 1.21 -25.25 -23.69
CA PRO A 180 1.32 -26.14 -22.54
C PRO A 180 1.04 -25.40 -21.21
N SER A 181 0.59 -26.16 -20.21
CA SER A 181 0.21 -25.65 -18.88
C SER A 181 1.31 -24.80 -18.25
N LEU A 182 0.89 -23.76 -17.50
CA LEU A 182 1.78 -22.89 -16.71
C LEU A 182 2.77 -23.71 -15.88
N ASP A 183 4.05 -23.37 -15.96
CA ASP A 183 5.04 -23.87 -15.01
C ASP A 183 4.85 -23.13 -13.67
N LEU A 184 3.94 -23.69 -12.86
CA LEU A 184 3.55 -23.12 -11.57
C LEU A 184 4.71 -23.11 -10.58
N ASP A 185 5.68 -24.01 -10.74
CA ASP A 185 6.87 -24.04 -9.90
C ASP A 185 7.78 -22.86 -10.26
N LEU A 186 8.03 -22.63 -11.55
CA LEU A 186 8.80 -21.48 -12.04
C LEU A 186 8.14 -20.15 -11.66
N MET A 187 6.83 -20.04 -11.80
CA MET A 187 6.08 -18.85 -11.39
C MET A 187 6.19 -18.58 -9.89
N ARG A 188 6.07 -19.63 -9.07
CA ARG A 188 6.24 -19.52 -7.63
C ARG A 188 7.65 -19.05 -7.28
N ASP A 189 8.67 -19.55 -7.96
CA ASP A 189 10.06 -19.25 -7.67
C ASP A 189 10.41 -17.78 -8.02
N TYR A 190 9.94 -17.27 -9.16
CA TYR A 190 10.13 -15.84 -9.48
C TYR A 190 9.22 -14.91 -8.68
N LYS A 191 8.01 -15.35 -8.31
CA LYS A 191 7.18 -14.60 -7.36
C LYS A 191 7.85 -14.50 -5.98
N TRP A 192 8.50 -15.57 -5.52
CA TRP A 192 9.31 -15.54 -4.31
C TRP A 192 10.49 -14.58 -4.43
N ALA A 193 11.20 -14.55 -5.55
CA ALA A 193 12.26 -13.58 -5.79
C ALA A 193 11.74 -12.13 -5.71
N VAL A 194 10.59 -11.84 -6.34
CA VAL A 194 9.96 -10.51 -6.27
C VAL A 194 9.60 -10.14 -4.83
N ASP A 195 8.92 -11.02 -4.10
CA ASP A 195 8.53 -10.76 -2.70
C ASP A 195 9.77 -10.51 -1.82
N ARG A 196 10.78 -11.37 -1.97
CA ARG A 196 12.02 -11.29 -1.20
C ARG A 196 12.77 -9.98 -1.40
N PHE A 197 12.87 -9.53 -2.65
CA PHE A 197 13.71 -8.39 -3.01
C PHE A 197 12.92 -7.08 -3.19
N SER A 198 11.59 -7.07 -3.01
CA SER A 198 10.81 -5.84 -3.11
C SER A 198 9.79 -5.57 -2.00
N SER A 199 9.48 -6.57 -1.17
CA SER A 199 8.53 -6.39 -0.06
C SER A 199 9.23 -6.44 1.28
N THR A 200 9.04 -5.37 2.06
CA THR A 200 9.60 -5.20 3.41
C THR A 200 8.94 -6.13 4.43
N TYR A 201 7.64 -6.40 4.28
CA TYR A 201 6.85 -7.10 5.29
C TYR A 201 6.39 -8.48 4.82
N TYR A 202 6.54 -9.51 5.67
CA TYR A 202 6.14 -10.89 5.34
C TYR A 202 4.63 -11.05 5.12
N PHE A 203 3.79 -10.18 5.69
CA PHE A 203 2.35 -10.24 5.45
C PHE A 203 1.98 -9.91 4.00
N GLU A 204 2.85 -9.21 3.26
CA GLU A 204 2.66 -8.90 1.84
C GLU A 204 3.06 -10.06 0.92
N TRP A 205 3.90 -10.97 1.41
CA TRP A 205 4.43 -12.06 0.62
C TRP A 205 3.34 -13.08 0.30
N ALA A 206 3.38 -13.67 -0.89
CA ALA A 206 2.52 -14.80 -1.22
C ALA A 206 2.82 -15.98 -0.30
N ILE A 207 1.79 -16.80 0.01
CA ILE A 207 1.98 -17.99 0.87
C ILE A 207 3.01 -18.96 0.27
N GLY A 208 3.04 -19.07 -1.07
CA GLY A 208 4.06 -19.83 -1.80
C GLY A 208 5.46 -19.32 -1.51
N SER A 209 5.67 -18.00 -1.55
CA SER A 209 6.96 -17.36 -1.24
C SER A 209 7.41 -17.59 0.20
N LEU A 210 6.49 -17.47 1.17
CA LEU A 210 6.80 -17.78 2.58
C LEU A 210 7.24 -19.23 2.75
N HIS A 211 6.56 -20.17 2.10
CA HIS A 211 6.92 -21.58 2.15
C HIS A 211 8.26 -21.87 1.44
N SER A 212 8.51 -21.26 0.29
CA SER A 212 9.79 -21.41 -0.43
C SER A 212 10.95 -20.84 0.39
N GLU A 213 10.77 -19.66 1.00
CA GLU A 213 11.74 -19.06 1.91
C GLU A 213 12.04 -19.97 3.09
N TRP A 214 10.99 -20.45 3.77
CA TRP A 214 11.13 -21.34 4.91
C TRP A 214 11.89 -22.61 4.53
N ARG A 215 11.55 -23.23 3.39
CA ARG A 215 12.25 -24.43 2.91
C ARG A 215 13.73 -24.12 2.68
N TRP A 216 14.04 -23.04 1.98
CA TRP A 216 15.42 -22.66 1.69
C TRP A 216 16.25 -22.40 2.96
N GLN A 217 15.69 -21.68 3.95
CA GLN A 217 16.34 -21.46 5.26
C GLN A 217 16.65 -22.76 6.02
N HIS A 218 15.90 -23.83 5.75
CA HIS A 218 16.11 -25.16 6.34
C HIS A 218 16.95 -26.09 5.44
N GLY A 219 17.55 -25.57 4.36
CA GLY A 219 18.34 -26.35 3.42
C GLY A 219 17.50 -27.26 2.52
N ILE A 220 16.20 -26.98 2.40
CA ILE A 220 15.24 -27.72 1.59
C ILE A 220 14.93 -26.89 0.33
N GLY A 221 15.12 -27.45 -0.85
CA GLY A 221 14.80 -26.78 -2.12
C GLY A 221 15.91 -25.92 -2.70
N ILE A 222 15.64 -25.34 -3.87
CA ILE A 222 16.61 -24.61 -4.70
C ILE A 222 16.11 -23.16 -4.80
N PRO A 223 16.97 -22.15 -4.55
CA PRO A 223 16.60 -20.75 -4.71
C PRO A 223 16.46 -20.35 -6.19
N PRO A 224 15.66 -19.31 -6.50
CA PRO A 224 15.45 -18.81 -7.87
C PRO A 224 16.69 -18.12 -8.47
N CYS A 225 17.69 -17.82 -7.65
CA CYS A 225 18.93 -17.18 -8.06
C CYS A 225 20.10 -17.70 -7.20
N PRO A 226 21.36 -17.39 -7.57
CA PRO A 226 22.53 -17.84 -6.82
C PRO A 226 22.42 -17.59 -5.32
N ALA A 227 22.79 -18.60 -4.51
CA ALA A 227 22.57 -18.58 -3.07
C ALA A 227 23.21 -17.37 -2.34
N HIS A 228 24.28 -16.78 -2.89
CA HIS A 228 24.90 -15.60 -2.32
C HIS A 228 24.01 -14.34 -2.43
N LEU A 229 23.20 -14.22 -3.49
CA LEU A 229 22.21 -13.16 -3.62
C LEU A 229 21.08 -13.32 -2.59
N MET A 230 20.72 -14.57 -2.31
CA MET A 230 19.70 -14.86 -1.32
C MET A 230 20.15 -14.56 0.11
N GLN A 231 21.44 -14.41 0.40
CA GLN A 231 21.90 -14.10 1.77
C GLN A 231 21.57 -12.68 2.22
N HIS A 232 21.20 -11.78 1.29
CA HIS A 232 20.93 -10.38 1.58
C HIS A 232 19.60 -9.91 0.94
N PRO A 233 18.72 -9.23 1.69
CA PRO A 233 18.80 -8.95 3.12
C PRO A 233 18.53 -10.22 3.96
N PRO A 234 19.06 -10.29 5.20
CA PRO A 234 18.80 -11.42 6.08
C PRO A 234 17.30 -11.50 6.44
N VAL A 235 16.74 -12.71 6.39
CA VAL A 235 15.35 -12.96 6.78
C VAL A 235 15.26 -13.24 8.27
N GLN A 236 14.30 -12.59 8.94
CA GLN A 236 14.02 -12.81 10.34
C GLN A 236 13.12 -14.04 10.48
N LEU A 237 13.73 -15.18 10.83
CA LEU A 237 13.05 -16.48 10.87
C LEU A 237 11.86 -16.49 11.82
N ASP A 238 11.92 -15.78 12.95
CA ASP A 238 10.82 -15.68 13.91
C ASP A 238 9.58 -15.01 13.31
N LEU A 239 9.77 -13.91 12.56
CA LEU A 239 8.68 -13.20 11.89
C LEU A 239 8.12 -14.01 10.71
N LEU A 240 8.98 -14.68 9.94
CA LEU A 240 8.55 -15.60 8.88
C LEU A 240 7.69 -16.73 9.45
N ASN A 241 8.17 -17.39 10.51
CA ASN A 241 7.46 -18.47 11.18
C ASN A 241 6.14 -17.98 11.80
N HIS A 242 6.15 -16.81 12.42
CA HIS A 242 4.94 -16.17 12.93
C HIS A 242 3.91 -15.97 11.81
N GLN A 243 4.32 -15.43 10.67
CA GLN A 243 3.41 -15.20 9.55
C GLN A 243 2.84 -16.49 8.97
N ILE A 244 3.66 -17.54 8.83
CA ILE A 244 3.21 -18.86 8.37
C ILE A 244 2.24 -19.48 9.38
N ALA A 245 2.57 -19.45 10.68
CA ALA A 245 1.73 -20.00 11.74
C ALA A 245 0.41 -19.23 11.86
N GLN A 246 0.45 -17.90 11.82
CA GLN A 246 -0.71 -17.03 11.81
C GLN A 246 -1.61 -17.39 10.62
N ARG A 247 -1.06 -17.50 9.41
CA ARG A 247 -1.83 -17.92 8.23
C ARG A 247 -2.37 -19.33 8.41
N ALA A 248 -1.61 -20.31 8.89
CA ALA A 248 -2.09 -21.67 9.07
C ALA A 248 -3.24 -21.77 10.08
N VAL A 249 -3.17 -21.02 11.18
CA VAL A 249 -4.23 -20.95 12.20
C VAL A 249 -5.48 -20.27 11.64
N LEU A 250 -5.30 -19.14 10.95
CA LEU A 250 -6.39 -18.40 10.31
C LEU A 250 -6.92 -19.10 9.05
N SER A 251 -6.15 -19.98 8.40
CA SER A 251 -6.57 -20.74 7.22
C SER A 251 -7.62 -21.80 7.52
N ASN A 252 -7.77 -22.21 8.80
CA ASN A 252 -8.90 -23.03 9.25
C ASN A 252 -10.20 -22.23 9.43
N SER A 253 -10.15 -20.90 9.27
CA SER A 253 -11.27 -20.00 9.10
C SER A 253 -11.17 -19.38 7.70
N SER A 254 -11.66 -20.10 6.69
CA SER A 254 -11.75 -19.73 5.27
C SER A 254 -11.47 -18.25 4.93
N GLU A 255 -10.20 -17.84 4.79
CA GLU A 255 -9.81 -16.52 4.24
C GLU A 255 -8.27 -16.45 4.12
N ILE A 256 -7.70 -16.91 2.99
CA ILE A 256 -6.29 -16.64 2.62
C ILE A 256 -6.29 -15.56 1.52
N ILE A 257 -6.63 -14.33 1.87
CA ILE A 257 -6.52 -13.18 0.97
C ILE A 257 -6.09 -11.96 1.81
N PRO A 258 -5.12 -11.14 1.36
CA PRO A 258 -4.81 -9.87 2.02
C PRO A 258 -6.11 -9.07 2.24
N SER A 259 -6.28 -8.47 3.42
CA SER A 259 -7.51 -7.72 3.75
C SER A 259 -7.81 -6.71 2.64
N LEU A 260 -9.09 -6.44 2.37
CA LEU A 260 -9.48 -5.45 1.38
C LEU A 260 -8.80 -4.09 1.68
N SER A 261 -8.61 -3.82 2.98
CA SER A 261 -7.81 -2.71 3.51
C SER A 261 -6.40 -2.63 2.93
N GLN A 262 -5.64 -3.73 2.91
CA GLN A 262 -4.26 -3.77 2.41
C GLN A 262 -4.19 -3.57 0.89
N GLN A 263 -5.16 -4.10 0.14
CA GLN A 263 -5.21 -3.93 -1.31
C GLN A 263 -5.56 -2.50 -1.69
N VAL A 264 -6.52 -1.90 -0.98
CA VAL A 264 -6.92 -0.50 -1.15
C VAL A 264 -5.82 0.46 -0.71
N GLY A 265 -5.02 0.11 0.30
CA GLY A 265 -4.00 1.00 0.86
C GLY A 265 -2.98 1.53 -0.14
N ARG A 266 -2.52 0.69 -1.07
CA ARG A 266 -1.56 1.13 -2.11
C ARG A 266 -2.16 2.15 -3.08
N HIS A 267 -3.40 1.92 -3.53
CA HIS A 267 -4.11 2.86 -4.40
C HIS A 267 -4.47 4.16 -3.67
N ALA A 268 -4.93 4.06 -2.42
CA ALA A 268 -5.23 5.22 -1.60
C ALA A 268 -3.98 6.08 -1.41
N LEU A 269 -2.81 5.49 -1.15
CA LEU A 269 -1.56 6.26 -1.01
C LEU A 269 -1.17 6.99 -2.30
N SER A 270 -1.34 6.36 -3.47
CA SER A 270 -1.12 7.03 -4.76
C SER A 270 -2.07 8.22 -4.94
N LEU A 271 -3.35 8.07 -4.59
CA LEU A 271 -4.33 9.16 -4.64
C LEU A 271 -3.99 10.30 -3.68
N LEU A 272 -3.46 10.00 -2.49
CA LEU A 272 -3.01 11.02 -1.54
C LEU A 272 -1.81 11.81 -2.05
N ARG A 273 -0.83 11.13 -2.70
CA ARG A 273 0.32 11.80 -3.34
C ARG A 273 -0.11 12.74 -4.48
N ASP A 274 -1.21 12.41 -5.16
CA ASP A 274 -1.87 13.24 -6.17
C ASP A 274 -2.76 14.37 -5.58
N GLY A 275 -2.87 14.48 -4.25
CA GLY A 275 -3.75 15.44 -3.57
C GLY A 275 -5.25 15.09 -3.62
N LYS A 276 -5.61 13.89 -4.08
CA LYS A 276 -6.99 13.41 -4.23
C LYS A 276 -7.52 12.77 -2.93
N HIS A 277 -7.50 13.52 -1.83
CA HIS A 277 -7.82 13.03 -0.48
C HIS A 277 -9.22 12.42 -0.36
N GLU A 278 -10.23 13.06 -0.95
CA GLU A 278 -11.61 12.58 -0.92
C GLU A 278 -11.77 11.24 -1.66
N HIS A 279 -11.05 11.04 -2.77
CA HIS A 279 -11.12 9.78 -3.51
C HIS A 279 -10.45 8.64 -2.73
N ALA A 280 -9.32 8.92 -2.08
CA ALA A 280 -8.68 7.96 -1.18
C ALA A 280 -9.56 7.61 0.02
N ALA A 281 -10.24 8.61 0.61
CA ALA A 281 -11.18 8.41 1.69
C ALA A 281 -12.37 7.53 1.26
N THR A 282 -13.00 7.79 0.10
CA THR A 282 -14.11 6.98 -0.42
C THR A 282 -13.75 5.49 -0.52
N LEU A 283 -12.50 5.16 -0.88
CA LEU A 283 -12.07 3.77 -0.91
C LEU A 283 -12.12 3.13 0.47
N PHE A 284 -11.62 3.81 1.50
CA PHE A 284 -11.66 3.30 2.87
C PHE A 284 -13.02 3.45 3.56
N GLU A 285 -13.87 4.41 3.19
CA GLU A 285 -15.28 4.45 3.60
C GLU A 285 -15.97 3.18 3.16
N PHE A 286 -15.76 2.79 1.92
CA PHE A 286 -16.25 1.54 1.40
C PHE A 286 -15.68 0.34 2.17
N VAL A 287 -14.36 0.26 2.42
CA VAL A 287 -13.79 -0.84 3.22
C VAL A 287 -14.37 -0.87 4.65
N CYS A 288 -14.57 0.28 5.30
CA CYS A 288 -15.19 0.36 6.63
C CYS A 288 -16.64 -0.14 6.64
N HIS A 289 -17.39 0.04 5.56
CA HIS A 289 -18.74 -0.53 5.45
C HIS A 289 -18.72 -2.06 5.29
N GLN A 290 -17.65 -2.60 4.69
CA GLN A 290 -17.47 -4.04 4.48
C GLN A 290 -16.93 -4.74 5.72
N GLU A 291 -16.00 -4.10 6.41
CA GLU A 291 -15.31 -4.61 7.59
C GLU A 291 -15.57 -3.69 8.80
N PRO A 292 -16.82 -3.55 9.28
CA PRO A 292 -17.16 -2.58 10.33
C PRO A 292 -16.48 -2.86 11.68
N ASP A 293 -16.05 -4.11 11.89
CA ASP A 293 -15.34 -4.55 13.09
C ASP A 293 -13.82 -4.64 12.86
N ASN A 294 -13.30 -4.37 11.66
CA ASN A 294 -11.86 -4.29 11.43
C ASN A 294 -11.34 -2.90 11.82
N PRO A 295 -10.40 -2.80 12.78
CA PRO A 295 -9.81 -1.53 13.15
C PRO A 295 -8.99 -0.85 12.03
N GLU A 296 -8.37 -1.60 11.12
CA GLU A 296 -7.39 -1.08 10.15
C GLU A 296 -8.00 -0.12 9.10
N PRO A 297 -9.09 -0.47 8.40
CA PRO A 297 -9.78 0.44 7.49
C PRO A 297 -10.21 1.75 8.14
N HIS A 298 -10.66 1.68 9.40
CA HIS A 298 -11.07 2.88 10.13
C HIS A 298 -9.89 3.80 10.44
N ASN A 299 -8.73 3.24 10.75
CA ASN A 299 -7.53 4.05 10.93
C ASN A 299 -7.10 4.71 9.61
N ASN A 300 -7.11 3.94 8.53
CA ASN A 300 -6.70 4.40 7.21
C ASN A 300 -7.69 5.40 6.60
N LEU A 301 -9.00 5.24 6.85
CA LEU A 301 -10.01 6.24 6.51
C LEU A 301 -9.75 7.55 7.25
N GLY A 302 -9.47 7.46 8.56
CA GLY A 302 -9.07 8.60 9.35
C GLY A 302 -7.83 9.31 8.79
N PHE A 303 -6.85 8.54 8.34
CA PHE A 303 -5.66 9.04 7.69
C PHE A 303 -5.95 9.76 6.35
N CYS A 304 -6.84 9.23 5.51
CA CYS A 304 -7.22 9.87 4.25
C CYS A 304 -8.07 11.14 4.44
N LEU A 305 -8.92 11.17 5.46
CA LEU A 305 -9.79 12.32 5.77
C LEU A 305 -9.08 13.47 6.50
N LEU A 306 -7.88 13.22 7.05
CA LEU A 306 -7.15 14.19 7.88
C LEU A 306 -7.03 15.59 7.24
N PRO A 307 -6.61 15.71 5.96
CA PRO A 307 -6.44 17.03 5.34
C PRO A 307 -7.74 17.79 5.04
N SER A 308 -8.85 17.09 4.77
CA SER A 308 -10.10 17.70 4.28
C SER A 308 -11.22 17.73 5.33
N ALA A 309 -11.25 16.76 6.24
CA ALA A 309 -12.32 16.57 7.23
C ALA A 309 -11.80 16.02 8.58
N PRO A 310 -10.93 16.76 9.30
CA PRO A 310 -10.26 16.27 10.52
C PRO A 310 -11.22 15.87 11.66
N ARG A 311 -12.44 16.42 11.72
CA ARG A 311 -13.47 15.97 12.71
C ARG A 311 -14.02 14.59 12.38
N LEU A 312 -14.25 14.30 11.10
CA LEU A 312 -14.71 12.99 10.66
C LEU A 312 -13.58 11.96 10.81
N ALA A 313 -12.34 12.37 10.51
CA ALA A 313 -11.14 11.57 10.77
C ALA A 313 -11.05 11.13 12.24
N LEU A 314 -11.22 12.04 13.21
CA LEU A 314 -11.26 11.70 14.64
C LEU A 314 -12.32 10.64 14.99
N THR A 315 -13.46 10.66 14.31
CA THR A 315 -14.53 9.69 14.54
C THR A 315 -14.06 8.28 14.17
N HIS A 316 -13.48 8.13 12.97
CA HIS A 316 -12.98 6.84 12.49
C HIS A 316 -11.73 6.37 13.22
N LEU A 317 -10.78 7.26 13.52
CA LEU A 317 -9.61 6.93 14.36
C LEU A 317 -10.04 6.45 15.75
N GLY A 318 -11.09 7.05 16.31
CA GLY A 318 -11.69 6.62 17.57
C GLY A 318 -12.38 5.26 17.48
N ILE A 319 -13.03 4.94 16.36
CA ILE A 319 -13.60 3.60 16.09
C ILE A 319 -12.47 2.58 16.01
N ALA A 320 -11.45 2.83 15.19
CA ALA A 320 -10.27 1.97 15.03
C ALA A 320 -9.65 1.62 16.39
N ARG A 321 -9.46 2.62 17.24
CA ARG A 321 -8.91 2.41 18.59
C ARG A 321 -9.82 1.56 19.49
N ARG A 322 -11.14 1.75 19.44
CA ARG A 322 -12.09 0.93 20.22
C ARG A 322 -12.09 -0.53 19.76
N LEU A 323 -11.87 -0.76 18.48
CA LEU A 323 -11.75 -2.09 17.87
C LEU A 323 -10.36 -2.71 18.05
N GLY A 324 -9.42 -2.01 18.71
CA GLY A 324 -8.10 -2.55 19.04
C GLY A 324 -7.06 -2.41 17.94
N TYR A 325 -7.08 -1.31 17.18
CA TYR A 325 -6.06 -1.03 16.16
C TYR A 325 -4.63 -1.07 16.74
N GLU A 326 -3.77 -1.82 16.07
CA GLU A 326 -2.33 -1.80 16.21
C GLU A 326 -1.69 -1.61 14.83
N PRO A 327 -0.62 -0.80 14.69
CA PRO A 327 0.18 -0.18 15.76
C PRO A 327 -0.47 1.08 16.36
N LEU A 328 -0.66 1.11 17.69
CA LEU A 328 -1.31 2.22 18.41
C LEU A 328 -0.62 3.57 18.21
N ALA A 329 0.71 3.58 18.03
CA ALA A 329 1.51 4.78 17.76
C ALA A 329 0.98 5.58 16.56
N ILE A 330 0.65 4.88 15.47
CA ILE A 330 0.18 5.49 14.21
C ILE A 330 -1.18 6.14 14.42
N ASN A 331 -2.09 5.43 15.11
CA ASN A 331 -3.41 5.97 15.43
C ASN A 331 -3.31 7.21 16.32
N VAL A 332 -2.48 7.15 17.38
CA VAL A 332 -2.23 8.30 18.26
C VAL A 332 -1.69 9.49 17.49
N TYR A 333 -0.69 9.28 16.64
CA TYR A 333 -0.14 10.34 15.80
C TYR A 333 -1.20 10.96 14.89
N ASN A 334 -2.00 10.14 14.21
CA ASN A 334 -3.09 10.63 13.34
C ASN A 334 -4.14 11.44 14.12
N VAL A 335 -4.49 11.01 15.34
CA VAL A 335 -5.39 11.76 16.24
C VAL A 335 -4.78 13.10 16.64
N MET A 336 -3.49 13.13 16.97
CA MET A 336 -2.78 14.37 17.28
C MET A 336 -2.79 15.34 16.09
N CYS A 337 -2.52 14.87 14.88
CA CYS A 337 -2.63 15.68 13.67
C CYS A 337 -4.03 16.29 13.50
N CYS A 338 -5.09 15.52 13.78
CA CYS A 338 -6.45 16.04 13.70
C CYS A 338 -6.68 17.17 14.70
N HIS A 339 -6.20 17.00 15.95
CA HIS A 339 -6.32 18.03 16.97
C HIS A 339 -5.54 19.29 16.62
N VAL A 340 -4.31 19.16 16.11
CA VAL A 340 -3.51 20.31 15.67
C VAL A 340 -4.20 21.04 14.52
N ALA A 341 -4.71 20.32 13.51
CA ALA A 341 -5.45 20.91 12.39
C ALA A 341 -6.74 21.63 12.82
N LEU A 342 -7.33 21.22 13.94
CA LEU A 342 -8.50 21.88 14.55
C LEU A 342 -8.14 23.00 15.53
N GLY A 343 -6.85 23.33 15.71
CA GLY A 343 -6.35 24.31 16.67
C GLY A 343 -6.43 23.85 18.13
N GLN A 344 -6.64 22.55 18.38
CA GLN A 344 -6.84 21.93 19.69
C GLN A 344 -5.53 21.38 20.25
N ASN A 345 -4.48 22.20 20.25
CA ASN A 345 -3.11 21.77 20.61
C ASN A 345 -3.01 21.15 22.02
N GLN A 346 -3.83 21.59 22.97
CA GLN A 346 -3.89 20.99 24.30
C GLN A 346 -4.35 19.52 24.29
N GLU A 347 -5.30 19.16 23.41
CA GLU A 347 -5.77 17.78 23.29
C GLU A 347 -4.72 16.88 22.62
N ALA A 348 -4.00 17.40 21.62
CA ALA A 348 -2.87 16.70 21.02
C ALA A 348 -1.78 16.35 22.07
N VAL A 349 -1.42 17.30 22.93
CA VAL A 349 -0.44 17.06 24.02
C VAL A 349 -0.97 16.02 25.01
N LYS A 350 -2.23 16.10 25.44
CA LYS A 350 -2.82 15.11 26.35
C LYS A 350 -2.84 13.70 25.75
N GLU A 351 -3.04 13.58 24.44
CA GLU A 351 -3.03 12.30 23.74
C GLU A 351 -1.62 11.68 23.73
N ALA A 352 -0.61 12.50 23.42
CA ALA A 352 0.79 12.10 23.49
C ALA A 352 1.20 11.70 24.91
N ASP A 353 0.87 12.50 25.93
CA ASP A 353 1.19 12.22 27.33
C ASP A 353 0.62 10.86 27.77
N ARG A 354 -0.65 10.58 27.43
CA ARG A 354 -1.29 9.30 27.72
C ARG A 354 -0.56 8.14 27.05
N TYR A 355 -0.15 8.32 25.79
CA TYR A 355 0.56 7.29 25.04
C TYR A 355 1.98 7.05 25.57
N LEU A 356 2.75 8.11 25.82
CA LEU A 356 4.16 8.02 26.25
C LEU A 356 4.28 7.54 27.71
N SER A 357 3.30 7.82 28.56
CA SER A 357 3.30 7.40 29.96
C SER A 357 3.03 5.91 30.18
N SER A 358 2.72 5.13 29.14
CA SER A 358 2.37 3.71 29.29
C SER A 358 3.54 2.78 29.64
N GLY A 359 4.79 3.27 29.64
CA GLY A 359 5.95 2.63 30.28
C GLY A 359 6.47 1.32 29.66
N THR A 360 5.80 0.77 28.64
CA THR A 360 6.28 -0.39 27.87
C THR A 360 7.27 0.04 26.80
N GLN A 361 8.40 -0.66 26.70
CA GLN A 361 9.32 -0.52 25.57
C GLN A 361 8.57 -0.92 24.29
N LYS A 362 8.48 0.01 23.33
CA LYS A 362 7.67 -0.18 22.12
C LYS A 362 8.59 -0.53 20.95
N PRO A 363 8.20 -1.46 20.07
CA PRO A 363 8.98 -1.79 18.88
C PRO A 363 9.06 -0.57 17.96
N LEU A 364 10.18 -0.42 17.23
CA LEU A 364 10.28 0.58 16.17
C LEU A 364 9.19 0.32 15.12
N THR A 365 8.50 1.38 14.71
CA THR A 365 7.41 1.30 13.75
C THR A 365 7.65 2.34 12.67
N SER A 366 7.94 1.89 11.45
CA SER A 366 7.99 2.76 10.27
C SER A 366 6.57 3.00 9.74
N ALA A 367 6.31 4.21 9.23
CA ALA A 367 5.02 4.52 8.61
C ALA A 367 5.11 5.70 7.65
N THR A 368 4.20 5.75 6.67
CA THR A 368 3.88 7.00 5.99
C THR A 368 2.90 7.80 6.84
N LEU A 369 3.29 9.01 7.19
CA LEU A 369 2.54 9.90 8.07
C LEU A 369 2.25 11.22 7.36
N TRP A 370 1.29 11.96 7.90
CA TRP A 370 1.09 13.37 7.57
C TRP A 370 1.95 14.26 8.47
N THR A 371 2.64 15.25 7.91
CA THR A 371 3.05 16.43 8.65
C THR A 371 2.01 17.52 8.50
N VAL A 372 1.66 18.18 9.60
CA VAL A 372 0.79 19.37 9.59
C VAL A 372 1.63 20.61 9.88
N SER A 373 1.61 21.57 8.96
CA SER A 373 2.32 22.84 9.14
C SER A 373 1.56 23.75 10.12
N PRO A 374 2.22 24.78 10.69
CA PRO A 374 1.52 25.81 11.47
C PRO A 374 0.44 26.58 10.68
N SER A 375 0.53 26.59 9.33
CA SER A 375 -0.49 27.17 8.45
C SER A 375 -1.67 26.23 8.19
N GLY A 376 -1.59 24.96 8.65
CA GLY A 376 -2.62 23.94 8.46
C GLY A 376 -2.46 23.13 7.17
N ASP A 377 -1.35 23.28 6.47
CA ASP A 377 -1.05 22.53 5.24
C ASP A 377 -0.53 21.13 5.59
N PHE A 378 -0.88 20.16 4.74
CA PHE A 378 -0.55 18.76 4.92
C PHE A 378 0.42 18.27 3.86
N SER A 379 1.45 17.54 4.27
CA SER A 379 2.37 16.83 3.37
C SER A 379 2.68 15.43 3.89
N LEU A 380 2.80 14.47 2.97
CA LEU A 380 3.18 13.11 3.32
C LEU A 380 4.69 13.01 3.55
N TRP A 381 5.08 12.21 4.53
CA TRP A 381 6.47 11.86 4.79
C TRP A 381 6.58 10.44 5.33
N GLU A 382 7.74 9.82 5.20
CA GLU A 382 8.01 8.48 5.71
C GLU A 382 8.94 8.58 6.92
N THR A 383 8.57 7.90 8.00
CA THR A 383 9.38 7.79 9.22
C THR A 383 9.79 6.35 9.47
N ASP A 384 10.96 6.15 10.06
CA ASP A 384 11.41 4.85 10.58
C ASP A 384 10.97 4.62 12.03
N ASP A 385 10.55 5.69 12.73
CA ASP A 385 10.05 5.64 14.09
C ASP A 385 8.88 6.61 14.33
N VAL A 386 7.67 6.04 14.42
CA VAL A 386 6.45 6.79 14.75
C VAL A 386 6.46 7.30 16.20
N HIS A 387 7.20 6.68 17.12
CA HIS A 387 7.26 7.13 18.52
C HIS A 387 8.02 8.45 18.67
N GLU A 388 9.08 8.63 17.87
CA GLU A 388 9.79 9.91 17.74
C GLU A 388 8.85 10.97 17.15
N ALA A 389 8.13 10.64 16.08
CA ALA A 389 7.16 11.54 15.47
C ALA A 389 6.06 12.01 16.44
N VAL A 390 5.55 11.12 17.30
CA VAL A 390 4.61 11.48 18.38
C VAL A 390 5.23 12.48 19.36
N SER A 391 6.48 12.25 19.76
CA SER A 391 7.18 13.13 20.70
C SER A 391 7.41 14.53 20.11
N ASP A 392 7.82 14.59 18.85
CA ASP A 392 8.08 15.83 18.13
C ASP A 392 6.81 16.65 17.91
N LEU A 393 5.72 16.00 17.48
CA LEU A 393 4.45 16.68 17.28
C LEU A 393 3.88 17.21 18.61
N ALA A 394 4.07 16.46 19.71
CA ALA A 394 3.68 16.92 21.04
C ALA A 394 4.46 18.17 21.48
N ALA A 395 5.78 18.19 21.24
CA ALA A 395 6.62 19.35 21.55
C ALA A 395 6.19 20.60 20.74
N HIS A 396 5.91 20.43 19.46
CA HIS A 396 5.40 21.51 18.60
C HIS A 396 4.03 22.02 19.07
N ALA A 397 3.08 21.11 19.35
CA ALA A 397 1.77 21.48 19.85
C ALA A 397 1.86 22.23 21.19
N ALA A 398 2.71 21.79 22.12
CA ALA A 398 2.92 22.42 23.42
C ALA A 398 3.50 23.84 23.31
N ALA A 399 4.38 24.11 22.33
CA ALA A 399 4.96 25.43 22.10
C ALA A 399 3.91 26.48 21.71
N VAL A 400 2.81 26.06 21.08
CA VAL A 400 1.70 26.93 20.66
C VAL A 400 0.64 27.12 21.75
N VAL A 401 0.60 26.25 22.77
CA VAL A 401 -0.32 26.41 23.89
C VAL A 401 0.15 27.58 24.79
N PRO A 402 -0.66 28.63 24.97
CA PRO A 402 -0.28 29.72 25.87
C PRO A 402 -0.15 29.16 27.30
N ARG A 403 1.06 29.32 27.87
CA ARG A 403 1.28 28.97 29.28
C ARG A 403 0.31 29.78 30.14
N PRO A 404 -0.40 29.14 31.10
CA PRO A 404 -1.22 29.90 32.03
C PRO A 404 -0.32 30.96 32.67
N ARG A 405 -0.73 32.23 32.56
CA ARG A 405 -0.12 33.30 33.38
C ARG A 405 -0.26 32.83 34.81
N MET A 406 0.88 32.49 35.43
CA MET A 406 0.96 32.44 36.88
C MET A 406 0.48 33.82 37.34
N ILE A 407 -0.75 33.90 37.84
CA ILE A 407 -1.18 35.04 38.63
C ILE A 407 -0.26 34.96 39.84
N GLY A 408 0.84 35.70 39.76
CA GLY A 408 1.72 35.92 40.89
C GLY A 408 0.85 36.55 41.96
N GLY A 409 0.45 35.71 42.92
CA GLY A 409 -0.02 36.19 44.20
C GLY A 409 1.09 37.08 44.75
N ASP A 410 0.82 38.37 44.78
CA ASP A 410 1.63 39.35 45.46
C ASP A 410 1.76 38.91 46.93
N PRO A 411 2.97 38.58 47.44
CA PRO A 411 3.15 38.23 48.83
C PRO A 411 3.23 39.45 49.76
N ARG A 412 2.80 40.65 49.31
CA ARG A 412 2.78 41.87 50.12
C ARG A 412 1.36 42.42 50.28
N GLY A 413 0.52 41.63 50.94
CA GLY A 413 -0.64 42.15 51.64
C GLY A 413 -0.19 43.13 52.71
N HIS A 414 -0.37 44.41 52.43
CA HIS A 414 -0.25 45.53 53.35
C HIS A 414 -0.93 45.23 54.69
N ILE A 415 -0.14 45.32 55.77
CA ILE A 415 -0.67 45.59 57.10
C ILE A 415 -1.22 47.01 57.05
N VAL A 416 -2.55 47.14 57.08
CA VAL A 416 -3.24 48.39 57.39
C VAL A 416 -3.78 48.23 58.81
N ASP A 417 -3.11 48.90 59.74
CA ASP A 417 -3.68 49.32 61.02
C ASP A 417 -4.93 50.17 60.76
N ASP A 418 -6.04 49.81 61.40
CA ASP A 418 -6.85 50.78 62.15
C ASP A 418 -8.04 50.09 62.83
N ALA A 419 -8.08 50.14 64.16
CA ALA A 419 -9.27 50.52 64.91
C ALA A 419 -8.94 50.78 66.39
N PRO A 420 -9.41 51.91 66.97
CA PRO A 420 -9.21 52.24 68.37
C PRO A 420 -10.22 51.49 69.24
N ARG A 421 -9.79 51.06 70.44
CA ARG A 421 -10.71 50.68 71.51
C ARG A 421 -10.80 51.82 72.53
N SER A 422 -12.01 52.32 72.66
CA SER A 422 -12.48 53.17 73.73
C SER A 422 -12.41 52.45 75.10
N THR A 423 -12.25 53.26 76.15
CA THR A 423 -12.26 53.01 77.61
C THR A 423 -10.94 52.77 78.29
#